data_AF-A0A1B8B906-F1
#
_entry.id   AF-A0A1B8B906-F1
#
_cell.length_a   1.000
_cell.length_b   1.000
_cell.length_c   1.000
_cell.angle_alpha   90.00
_cell.angle_beta   90.00
_cell.angle_gamma   90.00
#
_symmetry.space_group_name_H-M   'P 1'
#
loop_
_entity.id
_entity.type
_entity.pdbx_description
1 polymer ?
#
loop_
_entity_poly.entity_id
_entity_poly.type
_entity_poly.pdbx_seq_one_letter_code
_entity_poly.pdbx_strand_id
1 'polypeptide(L)'
;MPPRLPTISTASAIARTVIRPFSTTAPAAAPRDVPLVGHNQRLANLGSSNNRAGGHGYKPSRGGDAASRLIERYKARNNSYTAEKTAQMDFLKNQKMSGDYLRQMPRRWQAGDVYSPHDLSPIEMQKWRKRSVRNSDVIDALGIKPLDMYKNFSLIEYFTSSSGMINHSNLTRLRPVNQRKVAKMVRRVQGMGIYPSVHAHPEMLREDFFANRK
;
A
#
# COMPACT_ATOMS: atom_id res chain seq x y z
N MET A 1 40.44 -53.62 -16.82
CA MET A 1 39.52 -52.50 -16.56
C MET A 1 38.25 -53.04 -15.92
N PRO A 2 37.84 -52.61 -14.72
CA PRO A 2 36.61 -53.11 -14.10
C PRO A 2 35.36 -52.33 -14.61
N PRO A 3 34.20 -52.99 -14.72
CA PRO A 3 32.96 -52.36 -15.22
C PRO A 3 32.27 -51.49 -14.16
N ARG A 4 31.65 -50.39 -14.60
CA ARG A 4 30.89 -49.45 -13.76
C ARG A 4 29.41 -49.82 -13.73
N LEU A 5 28.82 -49.91 -12.53
CA LEU A 5 27.38 -50.05 -12.29
C LEU A 5 26.69 -48.66 -12.28
N PRO A 6 25.42 -48.55 -12.73
CA PRO A 6 24.67 -47.30 -12.67
C PRO A 6 24.01 -47.08 -11.31
N THR A 7 24.21 -45.91 -10.70
CA THR A 7 23.46 -45.47 -9.52
C THR A 7 22.25 -44.65 -9.95
N ILE A 8 21.05 -45.17 -9.72
CA ILE A 8 19.79 -44.42 -9.82
C ILE A 8 19.46 -43.93 -8.41
N SER A 9 19.52 -42.62 -8.18
CA SER A 9 19.07 -41.99 -6.93
C SER A 9 17.83 -41.14 -7.22
N THR A 10 16.67 -41.69 -6.87
CA THR A 10 15.37 -40.99 -6.89
C THR A 10 15.13 -40.33 -5.53
N ALA A 11 15.39 -39.02 -5.43
CA ALA A 11 14.95 -38.22 -4.30
C ALA A 11 13.57 -37.62 -4.59
N SER A 12 12.51 -38.31 -4.16
CA SER A 12 11.16 -37.77 -4.09
C SER A 12 11.02 -36.92 -2.82
N ALA A 13 11.14 -35.59 -2.97
CA ALA A 13 10.84 -34.65 -1.89
C ALA A 13 9.32 -34.44 -1.77
N ILE A 14 8.72 -35.03 -0.74
CA ILE A 14 7.33 -34.78 -0.34
C ILE A 14 7.25 -33.35 0.23
N ALA A 15 6.83 -32.40 -0.59
CA ALA A 15 6.52 -31.05 -0.15
C ALA A 15 5.22 -31.06 0.68
N ARG A 16 5.37 -31.03 2.02
CA ARG A 16 4.25 -30.83 2.94
C ARG A 16 3.68 -29.43 2.74
N THR A 17 2.50 -29.33 2.16
CA THR A 17 1.73 -28.08 2.08
C THR A 17 1.17 -27.73 3.45
N VAL A 18 1.80 -26.78 4.13
CA VAL A 18 1.25 -26.17 5.34
C VAL A 18 0.16 -25.19 4.92
N ILE A 19 -1.09 -25.60 5.05
CA ILE A 19 -2.24 -24.68 5.02
C ILE A 19 -2.13 -23.81 6.27
N ARG A 20 -1.78 -22.54 6.09
CA ARG A 20 -1.81 -21.56 7.18
C ARG A 20 -3.27 -21.18 7.43
N PRO A 21 -3.79 -21.28 8.66
CA PRO A 21 -5.11 -20.76 9.00
C PRO A 21 -5.12 -19.22 8.89
N PHE A 22 -6.28 -18.67 8.55
CA PHE A 22 -6.56 -17.24 8.55
C PHE A 22 -6.36 -16.69 9.97
N SER A 23 -5.19 -16.13 10.26
CA SER A 23 -4.89 -15.54 11.57
C SER A 23 -5.08 -14.03 11.51
N THR A 24 -6.03 -13.52 12.30
CA THR A 24 -6.45 -12.12 12.34
C THR A 24 -5.77 -11.37 13.49
N THR A 25 -4.45 -11.44 13.64
CA THR A 25 -3.76 -10.65 14.67
C THR A 25 -2.43 -10.15 14.13
N ALA A 26 -2.45 -8.99 13.46
CA ALA A 26 -1.24 -8.21 13.27
C ALA A 26 -0.89 -7.51 14.60
N PRO A 27 0.40 -7.47 15.02
CA PRO A 27 0.81 -6.79 16.25
C PRO A 27 0.51 -5.28 16.14
N ALA A 28 0.05 -4.70 17.25
CA ALA A 28 -0.22 -3.27 17.35
C ALA A 28 1.08 -2.48 17.15
N ALA A 29 1.15 -1.70 16.06
CA ALA A 29 2.23 -0.75 15.86
C ALA A 29 2.12 0.37 16.90
N ALA A 30 3.23 0.67 17.57
CA ALA A 30 3.33 1.77 18.52
C ALA A 30 3.00 3.11 17.84
N PRO A 31 2.24 4.00 18.51
CA PRO A 31 1.94 5.31 17.95
C PRO A 31 3.21 6.15 17.83
N ARG A 32 3.43 6.74 16.66
CA ARG A 32 4.44 7.78 16.43
C ARG A 32 3.83 9.13 16.80
N ASP A 33 4.62 9.96 17.48
CA ASP A 33 4.27 11.32 17.86
C ASP A 33 4.01 12.18 16.61
N VAL A 34 2.81 12.78 16.56
CA VAL A 34 2.42 13.80 15.57
C VAL A 34 2.51 15.18 16.22
N PRO A 35 3.04 16.21 15.54
CA PRO A 35 3.16 17.54 16.10
C PRO A 35 1.78 18.21 16.21
N LEU A 36 1.55 18.83 17.37
CA LEU A 36 0.32 19.54 17.75
C LEU A 36 0.19 20.85 16.94
N VAL A 37 -0.73 20.89 15.98
CA VAL A 37 -1.20 22.14 15.36
C VAL A 37 -2.44 22.61 16.13
N GLY A 38 -2.37 23.85 16.62
CA GLY A 38 -3.32 24.43 17.57
C GLY A 38 -4.75 24.55 17.08
N HIS A 39 -5.69 24.24 17.98
CA HIS A 39 -7.10 24.55 17.82
C HIS A 39 -7.49 25.58 18.88
N ASN A 40 -7.44 26.85 18.48
CA ASN A 40 -7.94 27.96 19.27
C ASN A 40 -9.46 28.08 19.10
N GLN A 41 -10.10 28.52 20.18
CA GLN A 41 -11.43 29.12 20.28
C GLN A 41 -12.64 28.17 20.26
N ARG A 42 -13.16 27.82 21.45
CA ARG A 42 -14.60 27.87 21.79
C ARG A 42 -14.80 28.07 23.31
N LEU A 43 -14.48 29.26 23.79
CA LEU A 43 -14.93 29.80 25.08
C LEU A 43 -15.69 31.10 24.81
N ALA A 44 -16.89 30.98 24.26
CA ALA A 44 -17.85 32.07 24.18
C ALA A 44 -19.23 31.48 23.91
N ASN A 45 -19.97 31.18 24.99
CA ASN A 45 -21.43 31.30 25.07
C ASN A 45 -21.91 30.89 26.47
N LEU A 46 -21.58 31.71 27.46
CA LEU A 46 -22.27 31.77 28.74
C LEU A 46 -23.02 33.10 28.75
N GLY A 47 -24.18 33.14 28.08
CA GLY A 47 -24.94 34.38 27.94
C GLY A 47 -26.04 34.28 26.91
N SER A 48 -27.08 33.50 27.21
CA SER A 48 -28.38 33.73 26.58
C SER A 48 -29.45 33.54 27.65
N SER A 49 -29.83 34.66 28.25
CA SER A 49 -31.08 34.79 28.97
C SER A 49 -32.21 34.50 27.99
N ASN A 50 -33.00 33.46 28.27
CA ASN A 50 -34.31 33.30 27.66
C ASN A 50 -35.31 33.14 28.80
N ASN A 51 -35.86 34.27 29.23
CA ASN A 51 -37.06 34.32 30.04
C ASN A 51 -38.21 33.72 29.22
N ARG A 52 -38.54 32.46 29.49
CA ARG A 52 -39.88 31.94 29.24
C ARG A 52 -40.50 31.56 30.57
N ALA A 53 -41.42 32.43 30.97
CA ALA A 53 -42.36 32.22 32.04
C ALA A 53 -43.12 30.89 31.81
N GLY A 54 -43.17 30.08 32.85
CA GLY A 54 -43.91 28.82 32.91
C GLY A 54 -43.72 28.27 34.31
N GLY A 55 -44.65 28.61 35.20
CA GLY A 55 -44.52 28.39 36.64
C GLY A 55 -44.32 26.93 37.01
N HIS A 56 -43.32 26.66 37.85
CA HIS A 56 -43.22 25.43 38.62
C HIS A 56 -42.74 25.74 40.03
N GLY A 57 -43.50 25.21 41.00
CA GLY A 57 -43.37 25.51 42.42
C GLY A 57 -41.97 25.23 42.97
N TYR A 58 -41.46 26.20 43.72
CA TYR A 58 -40.25 26.06 44.51
C TYR A 58 -40.51 25.05 45.64
N LYS A 59 -40.06 23.80 45.46
CA LYS A 59 -39.80 22.90 46.58
C LYS A 59 -38.45 23.31 47.22
N PRO A 60 -38.35 23.39 48.55
CA PRO A 60 -37.10 23.74 49.21
C PRO A 60 -36.05 22.66 48.94
N SER A 61 -34.95 23.07 48.30
CA SER A 61 -33.81 22.22 47.98
C SER A 61 -33.16 21.74 49.29
N ARG A 62 -33.29 20.45 49.59
CA ARG A 62 -32.49 19.77 50.63
C ARG A 62 -31.01 19.96 50.31
N GLY A 63 -30.22 20.37 51.31
CA GLY A 63 -28.77 20.52 51.20
C GLY A 63 -28.13 19.23 50.70
N GLY A 64 -27.61 19.25 49.46
CA GLY A 64 -27.09 18.08 48.75
C GLY A 64 -27.38 18.12 47.24
N ASP A 65 -28.42 18.85 46.82
CA ASP A 65 -28.92 18.85 45.44
C ASP A 65 -27.97 19.55 44.44
N ALA A 66 -27.25 20.59 44.88
CA ALA A 66 -26.26 21.29 44.06
C ALA A 66 -24.99 20.44 43.80
N ALA A 67 -24.56 19.68 44.81
CA ALA A 67 -23.41 18.77 44.69
C ALA A 67 -23.74 17.59 43.77
N SER A 68 -24.96 17.05 43.86
CA SER A 68 -25.47 15.99 42.98
C SER A 68 -25.44 16.40 41.51
N ARG A 69 -25.93 17.60 41.18
CA ARG A 69 -25.94 18.14 39.79
C ARG A 69 -24.54 18.38 39.23
N LEU A 70 -23.57 18.77 40.08
CA LEU A 70 -22.19 18.97 39.67
C LEU A 70 -21.49 17.65 39.35
N ILE A 71 -21.75 16.61 40.16
CA ILE A 71 -21.25 15.23 39.92
C ILE A 71 -21.86 14.66 38.63
N GLU A 72 -23.16 14.85 38.39
CA GLU A 72 -23.84 14.40 37.18
C GLU A 72 -23.30 15.10 35.93
N ARG A 73 -23.05 16.41 35.99
CA ARG A 73 -22.42 17.17 34.89
C ARG A 73 -21.00 16.70 34.58
N TYR A 74 -20.21 16.37 35.60
CA TYR A 74 -18.87 15.81 35.43
C TYR A 74 -18.92 14.41 34.81
N LYS A 75 -19.83 13.56 35.28
CA LYS A 75 -20.06 12.21 34.71
C LYS A 75 -20.52 12.30 33.25
N ALA A 76 -21.46 13.19 32.92
CA ALA A 76 -21.95 13.37 31.56
C ALA A 76 -20.85 13.88 30.61
N ARG A 77 -20.00 14.82 31.06
CA ARG A 77 -18.86 15.33 30.29
C ARG A 77 -17.76 14.28 30.10
N ASN A 78 -17.46 13.50 31.14
CA ASN A 78 -16.50 12.41 31.03
C ASN A 78 -17.05 11.31 30.09
N ASN A 79 -18.34 11.00 30.20
CA ASN A 79 -19.02 10.03 29.33
C ASN A 79 -19.06 10.48 27.87
N SER A 80 -19.30 11.78 27.60
CA SER A 80 -19.27 12.32 26.24
C SER A 80 -17.85 12.27 25.64
N TYR A 81 -16.82 12.63 26.42
CA TYR A 81 -15.43 12.53 25.98
C TYR A 81 -15.01 11.08 25.71
N THR A 82 -15.39 10.13 26.58
CA THR A 82 -15.12 8.71 26.35
C THR A 82 -15.90 8.18 25.14
N ALA A 83 -17.16 8.59 24.96
CA ALA A 83 -17.99 8.17 23.83
C ALA A 83 -17.47 8.69 22.49
N GLU A 84 -17.03 9.96 22.45
CA GLU A 84 -16.38 10.54 21.28
C GLU A 84 -15.06 9.83 20.97
N LYS A 85 -14.24 9.55 21.99
CA LYS A 85 -12.98 8.82 21.82
C LYS A 85 -13.20 7.39 21.34
N THR A 86 -14.21 6.68 21.85
CA THR A 86 -14.56 5.35 21.35
C THR A 86 -15.04 5.40 19.91
N ALA A 87 -15.89 6.38 19.56
CA ALA A 87 -16.36 6.55 18.19
C ALA A 87 -15.22 6.83 17.20
N GLN A 88 -14.25 7.68 17.59
CA GLN A 88 -13.04 7.93 16.81
C GLN A 88 -12.18 6.67 16.64
N MET A 89 -11.99 5.91 17.72
CA MET A 89 -11.24 4.66 17.68
C MET A 89 -11.93 3.61 16.80
N ASP A 90 -13.25 3.50 16.87
CA ASP A 90 -14.01 2.54 16.07
C ASP A 90 -14.04 2.93 14.60
N PHE A 91 -14.08 4.22 14.28
CA PHE A 91 -13.87 4.70 12.91
C PHE A 91 -12.51 4.27 12.35
N LEU A 92 -11.42 4.47 13.10
CA LEU A 92 -10.07 4.06 12.69
C LEU A 92 -9.95 2.53 12.53
N LYS A 93 -10.56 1.76 13.45
CA LYS A 93 -10.62 0.29 13.33
C LYS A 93 -11.36 -0.12 12.06
N ASN A 94 -12.53 0.46 11.79
CA ASN A 94 -13.32 0.14 10.62
C ASN A 94 -12.58 0.50 9.32
N GLN A 95 -11.88 1.64 9.30
CA GLN A 95 -11.03 2.03 8.18
C GLN A 95 -9.91 1.00 7.94
N LYS A 96 -9.22 0.58 8.99
CA LYS A 96 -8.19 -0.47 8.90
C LYS A 96 -8.76 -1.79 8.39
N MET A 97 -9.87 -2.26 8.98
CA MET A 97 -10.54 -3.50 8.58
C MET A 97 -10.96 -3.45 7.11
N SER A 98 -11.55 -2.34 6.67
CA SER A 98 -11.94 -2.16 5.26
C SER A 98 -10.73 -2.23 4.32
N GLY A 99 -9.60 -1.60 4.69
CA GLY A 99 -8.36 -1.66 3.92
C GLY A 99 -7.78 -3.08 3.85
N ASP A 100 -7.85 -3.84 4.92
CA ASP A 100 -7.38 -5.22 4.97
C ASP A 100 -8.24 -6.14 4.08
N TYR A 101 -9.57 -5.96 4.06
CA TYR A 101 -10.45 -6.70 3.14
C TYR A 101 -10.16 -6.37 1.66
N LEU A 102 -9.93 -5.09 1.33
CA LEU A 102 -9.58 -4.70 -0.04
C LEU A 102 -8.26 -5.31 -0.51
N ARG A 103 -7.27 -5.42 0.38
CA ARG A 103 -5.98 -6.09 0.07
C ARG A 103 -6.12 -7.59 -0.14
N GLN A 104 -7.08 -8.22 0.51
CA GLN A 104 -7.35 -9.64 0.32
C GLN A 104 -7.94 -9.95 -1.06
N MET A 105 -8.64 -8.98 -1.67
CA MET A 105 -9.23 -9.08 -3.00
C MET A 105 -8.17 -8.89 -4.11
N PRO A 106 -7.73 -9.97 -4.80
CA PRO A 106 -6.63 -9.89 -5.75
C PRO A 106 -7.07 -9.46 -7.15
N ARG A 107 -8.36 -9.60 -7.48
CA ARG A 107 -8.93 -9.22 -8.79
C ARG A 107 -9.42 -7.78 -8.74
N ARG A 108 -9.07 -7.01 -9.77
CA ARG A 108 -9.57 -5.64 -10.00
C ARG A 108 -10.69 -5.71 -11.04
N TRP A 109 -11.93 -5.73 -10.58
CA TRP A 109 -13.11 -5.75 -11.43
C TRP A 109 -13.18 -4.51 -12.32
N GLN A 110 -13.47 -4.71 -13.60
CA GLN A 110 -13.75 -3.64 -14.55
C GLN A 110 -15.25 -3.58 -14.83
N ALA A 111 -15.74 -2.40 -15.23
CA ALA A 111 -17.11 -2.28 -15.71
C ALA A 111 -17.30 -3.14 -16.97
N GLY A 112 -18.37 -3.92 -17.02
CA GLY A 112 -18.64 -4.87 -18.11
C GLY A 112 -18.10 -6.29 -17.88
N ASP A 113 -17.28 -6.51 -16.85
CA ASP A 113 -16.90 -7.88 -16.45
C ASP A 113 -18.12 -8.63 -15.91
N VAL A 114 -18.46 -9.77 -16.53
CA VAL A 114 -19.47 -10.68 -16.00
C VAL A 114 -18.85 -11.53 -14.90
N TYR A 115 -19.57 -11.71 -13.79
CA TYR A 115 -19.16 -12.55 -12.67
C TYR A 115 -20.17 -13.66 -12.42
N SER A 116 -19.68 -14.77 -11.91
CA SER A 116 -20.44 -15.87 -11.34
C SER A 116 -20.23 -15.93 -9.83
N PRO A 117 -21.14 -16.56 -9.06
CA PRO A 117 -20.89 -16.77 -7.63
C PRO A 117 -19.57 -17.51 -7.34
N HIS A 118 -19.12 -18.35 -8.26
CA HIS A 118 -17.86 -19.09 -8.14
C HIS A 118 -16.62 -18.17 -8.20
N ASP A 119 -16.71 -17.04 -8.91
CA ASP A 119 -15.63 -16.06 -9.01
C ASP A 119 -15.26 -15.42 -7.66
N LEU A 120 -16.17 -15.43 -6.67
CA LEU A 120 -15.90 -14.90 -5.34
C LEU A 120 -15.31 -15.95 -4.38
N SER A 121 -15.11 -17.18 -4.85
CA SER A 121 -14.53 -18.28 -4.08
C SER A 121 -13.05 -18.03 -3.76
N PRO A 122 -12.55 -18.44 -2.57
CA PRO A 122 -11.13 -18.36 -2.24
C PRO A 122 -10.22 -19.05 -3.28
N ILE A 123 -10.72 -20.09 -3.95
CA ILE A 123 -9.98 -20.86 -4.96
C ILE A 123 -9.71 -19.99 -6.20
N GLU A 124 -10.73 -19.30 -6.72
CA GLU A 124 -10.59 -18.39 -7.86
C GLU A 124 -9.76 -17.16 -7.51
N MET A 125 -9.96 -16.61 -6.31
CA MET A 125 -9.13 -15.52 -5.79
C MET A 125 -7.65 -15.91 -5.77
N GLN A 126 -7.31 -17.14 -5.39
CA GLN A 126 -5.93 -17.60 -5.38
C GLN A 126 -5.33 -17.74 -6.79
N LYS A 127 -6.15 -18.05 -7.81
CA LYS A 127 -5.70 -18.05 -9.21
C LYS A 127 -5.31 -16.64 -9.67
N TRP A 128 -6.13 -15.62 -9.37
CA TRP A 128 -5.81 -14.23 -9.74
C TRP A 128 -4.66 -13.62 -8.94
N ARG A 129 -4.35 -14.16 -7.75
CA ARG A 129 -3.16 -13.74 -6.99
C ARG A 129 -1.87 -14.08 -7.74
N LYS A 130 -1.88 -15.08 -8.62
CA LYS A 130 -0.76 -15.37 -9.53
C LYS A 130 -0.78 -14.35 -10.66
N ARG A 131 0.13 -13.36 -10.61
CA ARG A 131 0.29 -12.40 -11.71
C ARG A 131 0.73 -13.15 -12.97
N SER A 132 -0.16 -13.27 -13.95
CA SER A 132 0.22 -13.66 -15.30
C SER A 132 1.05 -12.53 -15.90
N VAL A 133 2.34 -12.77 -16.10
CA VAL A 133 3.22 -11.78 -16.72
C VAL A 133 2.87 -11.71 -18.20
N ARG A 134 2.63 -10.51 -18.73
CA ARG A 134 2.40 -10.31 -20.16
C ARG A 134 3.67 -10.73 -20.91
N ASN A 135 3.56 -11.71 -21.80
CA ASN A 135 4.69 -12.21 -22.61
C ASN A 135 4.88 -11.43 -23.91
N SER A 136 4.29 -10.24 -24.04
CA SER A 136 4.43 -9.40 -25.22
C SER A 136 5.74 -8.63 -25.17
N ASP A 137 6.59 -8.80 -26.19
CA ASP A 137 7.82 -8.01 -26.35
C ASP A 137 7.46 -6.54 -26.62
N VAL A 138 7.86 -5.65 -25.70
CA VAL A 138 7.55 -4.21 -25.77
C VAL A 138 8.20 -3.55 -26.99
N ILE A 139 9.38 -4.02 -27.41
CA ILE A 139 10.10 -3.44 -28.56
C ILE A 139 9.37 -3.76 -29.86
N ASP A 140 8.88 -4.99 -30.01
CA ASP A 140 8.10 -5.39 -31.19
C ASP A 140 6.71 -4.76 -31.17
N ALA A 141 6.06 -4.67 -29.99
CA ALA A 141 4.75 -4.04 -29.85
C ALA A 141 4.77 -2.54 -30.19
N LEU A 142 5.85 -1.84 -29.86
CA LEU A 142 6.03 -0.43 -30.18
C LEU A 142 6.68 -0.19 -31.55
N GLY A 143 7.21 -1.24 -32.21
CA GLY A 143 7.87 -1.12 -33.52
C GLY A 143 9.16 -0.30 -33.52
N ILE A 144 9.81 -0.13 -32.36
CA ILE A 144 10.98 0.74 -32.21
C ILE A 144 12.29 0.00 -32.46
N LYS A 145 13.31 0.71 -32.96
CA LYS A 145 14.67 0.19 -33.12
C LYS A 145 15.54 0.63 -31.95
N PRO A 146 15.96 -0.28 -31.04
CA PRO A 146 16.73 0.11 -29.85
C PRO A 146 18.04 0.83 -30.19
N LEU A 147 18.74 0.42 -31.25
CA LEU A 147 20.04 1.01 -31.61
C LEU A 147 19.97 2.50 -31.99
N ASP A 148 18.81 2.95 -32.47
CA ASP A 148 18.58 4.33 -32.88
C ASP A 148 18.12 5.19 -31.69
N MET A 149 17.53 4.55 -30.67
CA MET A 149 17.00 5.20 -29.46
C MET A 149 18.02 5.41 -28.35
N TYR A 150 19.32 5.36 -28.67
CA TYR A 150 20.40 5.49 -27.71
C TYR A 150 20.45 6.85 -26.99
N LYS A 151 19.78 7.88 -27.51
CA LYS A 151 19.66 9.20 -26.89
C LYS A 151 18.54 9.28 -25.85
N ASN A 152 17.65 8.28 -25.80
CA ASN A 152 16.53 8.26 -24.88
C ASN A 152 16.93 7.58 -23.56
N PHE A 153 17.27 8.39 -22.54
CA PHE A 153 17.72 7.89 -21.24
C PHE A 153 16.64 7.14 -20.49
N SER A 154 15.38 7.55 -20.60
CA SER A 154 14.25 6.87 -19.95
C SER A 154 14.04 5.45 -20.50
N LEU A 155 14.26 5.25 -21.80
CA LEU A 155 14.22 3.93 -22.41
C LEU A 155 15.37 3.05 -21.94
N ILE A 156 16.56 3.61 -21.78
CA ILE A 156 17.73 2.90 -21.25
C ILE A 156 17.47 2.48 -19.80
N GLU A 157 16.98 3.39 -18.96
CA GLU A 157 16.71 3.14 -17.55
C GLU A 157 15.77 1.93 -17.37
N TYR A 158 14.69 1.86 -18.16
CA TYR A 158 13.73 0.76 -18.12
C TYR A 158 14.38 -0.63 -18.28
N PHE A 159 15.47 -0.74 -19.06
CA PHE A 159 16.18 -2.00 -19.30
C PHE A 159 17.43 -2.19 -18.44
N THR A 160 17.73 -1.24 -17.56
CA THR A 160 18.84 -1.34 -16.60
C THR A 160 18.34 -1.47 -15.17
N SER A 161 19.18 -1.98 -14.29
CA SER A 161 18.96 -1.97 -12.85
C SER A 161 19.32 -0.60 -12.28
N SER A 162 18.91 -0.33 -11.04
CA SER A 162 19.36 0.84 -10.27
C SER A 162 20.89 0.97 -10.22
N SER A 163 21.61 -0.14 -10.36
CA SER A 163 23.08 -0.20 -10.38
C SER A 163 23.71 -0.01 -11.77
N GLY A 164 22.92 0.32 -12.79
CA GLY A 164 23.39 0.48 -14.18
C GLY A 164 23.66 -0.84 -14.94
N MET A 165 23.42 -2.00 -14.31
CA MET A 165 23.54 -3.31 -14.96
C MET A 165 22.39 -3.58 -15.94
N ILE A 166 22.66 -4.28 -17.04
CA ILE A 166 21.61 -4.68 -18.00
C ILE A 166 20.74 -5.79 -17.39
N ASN A 167 19.43 -5.58 -17.37
CA ASN A 167 18.47 -6.54 -16.84
C ASN A 167 18.45 -7.84 -17.67
N HIS A 168 18.36 -8.99 -17.01
CA HIS A 168 18.26 -10.30 -17.66
C HIS A 168 16.94 -10.45 -18.45
N SER A 169 16.91 -11.30 -19.48
CA SER A 169 15.71 -11.54 -20.31
C SER A 169 14.49 -12.00 -19.53
N ASN A 170 14.69 -12.67 -18.39
CA ASN A 170 13.61 -13.05 -17.47
C ASN A 170 12.91 -11.86 -16.81
N LEU A 171 13.61 -10.73 -16.67
CA LEU A 171 13.06 -9.50 -16.12
C LEU A 171 12.48 -8.65 -17.25
N THR A 172 13.25 -8.43 -18.32
CA THR A 172 12.84 -7.57 -19.45
C THR A 172 11.75 -8.19 -20.32
N ARG A 173 11.61 -9.52 -20.32
CA ARG A 173 10.65 -10.30 -21.12
C ARG A 173 10.74 -10.04 -22.62
N LEU A 174 11.90 -9.59 -23.09
CA LEU A 174 12.17 -9.40 -24.51
C LEU A 174 12.52 -10.71 -25.18
N ARG A 175 12.22 -10.79 -26.48
CA ARG A 175 12.70 -11.87 -27.34
C ARG A 175 14.25 -11.84 -27.36
N PRO A 176 14.95 -13.00 -27.43
CA PRO A 176 16.42 -13.02 -27.39
C PRO A 176 17.11 -12.11 -28.41
N VAL A 177 16.51 -11.95 -29.59
CA VAL A 177 17.00 -11.05 -30.65
C VAL A 177 16.95 -9.58 -30.20
N ASN A 178 15.82 -9.15 -29.64
CA ASN A 178 15.63 -7.78 -29.19
C ASN A 178 16.41 -7.50 -27.91
N GLN A 179 16.49 -8.47 -26.99
CA GLN A 179 17.37 -8.40 -25.82
C GLN A 179 18.82 -8.09 -26.22
N ARG A 180 19.35 -8.72 -27.27
CA ARG A 180 20.70 -8.41 -27.78
C ARG A 180 20.80 -7.00 -28.35
N LYS A 181 19.78 -6.51 -29.06
CA LYS A 181 19.75 -5.14 -29.60
C LYS A 181 19.72 -4.10 -28.48
N VAL A 182 18.88 -4.31 -27.47
CA VAL A 182 18.82 -3.46 -26.26
C VAL A 182 20.15 -3.49 -25.51
N ALA A 183 20.71 -4.68 -25.26
CA ALA A 183 22.01 -4.78 -24.61
C ALA A 183 23.14 -4.09 -25.40
N LYS A 184 23.09 -4.15 -26.74
CA LYS A 184 24.03 -3.43 -27.61
C LYS A 184 23.83 -1.91 -27.51
N MET A 185 22.59 -1.43 -27.47
CA MET A 185 22.27 -0.02 -27.23
C MET A 185 22.86 0.45 -25.89
N VAL A 186 22.57 -0.23 -24.77
CA VAL A 186 23.05 0.17 -23.44
C VAL A 186 24.59 0.22 -23.38
N ARG A 187 25.27 -0.83 -23.85
CA ARG A 187 26.75 -0.85 -23.89
C ARG A 187 27.34 0.26 -24.74
N ARG A 188 26.66 0.59 -25.86
CA ARG A 188 27.06 1.70 -26.73
C ARG A 188 26.99 3.03 -25.99
N VAL A 189 25.90 3.30 -25.25
CA VAL A 189 25.71 4.60 -24.57
C VAL A 189 26.69 4.76 -23.40
N GLN A 190 26.90 3.68 -22.64
CA GLN A 190 27.90 3.62 -21.59
C GLN A 190 29.32 3.79 -22.16
N GLY A 191 29.65 3.14 -23.27
CA GLY A 191 30.94 3.28 -23.94
C GLY A 191 31.19 4.65 -24.55
N MET A 192 30.13 5.38 -24.95
CA MET A 192 30.22 6.77 -25.39
C MET A 192 30.32 7.77 -24.23
N GLY A 193 30.11 7.35 -22.98
CA GLY A 193 30.16 8.23 -21.81
C GLY A 193 28.93 9.14 -21.65
N ILE A 194 27.83 8.88 -22.35
CA ILE A 194 26.61 9.69 -22.27
C ILE A 194 25.70 9.21 -21.12
N TYR A 195 25.78 7.93 -20.75
CA TYR A 195 24.98 7.33 -19.67
C TYR A 195 25.87 6.68 -18.62
N PRO A 196 25.61 6.87 -17.30
CA PRO A 196 26.44 6.30 -16.26
C PRO A 196 26.44 4.76 -16.24
N SER A 197 27.55 4.16 -15.80
CA SER A 197 27.67 2.70 -15.72
C SER A 197 27.21 2.10 -14.39
N VAL A 198 27.23 2.89 -13.31
CA VAL A 198 27.04 2.41 -11.92
C VAL A 198 25.67 2.81 -11.33
N HIS A 199 25.00 3.80 -11.92
CA HIS A 199 23.72 4.30 -11.44
C HIS A 199 22.85 4.76 -12.62
N ALA A 200 21.57 5.06 -12.36
CA ALA A 200 20.68 5.66 -13.34
C ALA A 200 21.13 7.08 -13.74
N HIS A 201 20.60 7.61 -14.83
CA HIS A 201 20.94 8.96 -15.27
C HIS A 201 20.58 10.01 -14.19
N PRO A 202 21.44 10.99 -13.87
CA PRO A 202 21.23 11.91 -12.75
C PRO A 202 19.93 12.73 -12.86
N GLU A 203 19.53 13.11 -14.08
CA GLU A 203 18.25 13.80 -14.30
C GLU A 203 17.04 12.96 -13.91
N MET A 204 17.12 11.63 -14.00
CA MET A 204 16.02 10.74 -13.60
C MET A 204 15.97 10.54 -12.09
N LEU A 205 17.12 10.52 -11.44
CA LEU A 205 17.24 10.46 -9.98
C LEU A 205 16.91 11.80 -9.30
N ARG A 206 16.80 12.88 -10.06
CA ARG A 206 16.58 14.23 -9.52
C ARG A 206 15.32 14.29 -8.65
N GLU A 207 14.23 13.65 -9.07
CA GLU A 207 12.98 13.65 -8.31
C GLU A 207 13.14 12.87 -6.99
N ASP A 208 13.79 11.70 -7.01
CA ASP A 208 13.97 10.87 -5.81
C ASP A 208 14.82 11.58 -4.72
N PHE A 209 15.84 12.32 -5.12
CA PHE A 209 16.74 13.02 -4.19
C PHE A 209 16.26 14.42 -3.80
N PHE A 210 15.58 15.15 -4.69
CA PHE A 210 15.23 16.55 -4.51
C PHE A 210 13.72 16.83 -4.35
N ALA A 211 12.86 15.81 -4.30
CA ALA A 211 11.41 15.93 -4.11
C ALA A 211 10.98 16.83 -2.92
N ASN A 212 11.83 17.00 -1.90
CA ASN A 212 11.53 17.80 -0.71
C ASN A 212 12.01 19.26 -0.77
N ARG A 213 12.32 19.80 -1.96
CA ARG A 213 12.63 21.23 -2.15
C ARG A 213 11.60 21.95 -3.02
N LYS A 214 10.36 21.98 -2.55
CA LYS A 214 9.37 23.00 -2.93
C LYS A 214 8.53 23.37 -1.72
#